data_AF-A0A9E5LQ36-F1
#
_entry.id   AF-A0A9E5LQ36-F1
#
_cell.length_a   1.000
_cell.length_b   1.000
_cell.length_c   1.000
_cell.angle_alpha   90.00
_cell.angle_beta   90.00
_cell.angle_gamma   90.00
#
_symmetry.space_group_name_H-M   'P 1'
#
loop_
_entity.id
_entity.type
_entity.pdbx_description
1 polymer ?
#
loop_
_entity_poly.entity_id
_entity_poly.type
_entity_poly.pdbx_seq_one_letter_code
_entity_poly.pdbx_strand_id
1 'polypeptide(L)'
;TTGEVRDDRKFMTMTEDFWIPRREGGKGTEITTLPAGANLGQMDDVLYFQKRLYQSLHVPVTRLNSEQGFSLGRSAEITREELRFSKFVDRLRMKFSVLFKEALGKQLVLKGIVAQEELTEIMSKVKFDYVQDGYFTELKESEIITNRVNTVKNMEDMIGVYYSRNFVRKKVLRLSDDDIEQMEEENNEDPILQQQAEQQDAEADMQQQQMNMQMQQVQAQQQKDKEEQARKQREADMKQV
;
A
#
# COMPACT_ATOMS: atom_id res chain seq x y z
N THR A 1 -32.58 -12.65 40.28
CA THR A 1 -31.85 -11.38 40.06
C THR A 1 -31.17 -10.84 41.31
N THR A 2 -31.53 -11.23 42.53
CA THR A 2 -30.89 -10.74 43.78
C THR A 2 -29.87 -11.69 44.42
N GLY A 3 -29.54 -12.83 43.81
CA GLY A 3 -28.53 -13.76 44.36
C GLY A 3 -28.88 -14.39 45.72
N GLU A 4 -30.06 -14.10 46.27
CA GLU A 4 -30.55 -14.71 47.50
C GLU A 4 -31.25 -16.04 47.20
N VAL A 5 -31.00 -17.03 48.05
CA VAL A 5 -31.79 -18.27 48.07
C VAL A 5 -33.21 -17.89 48.46
N ARG A 6 -34.15 -18.07 47.53
CA ARG A 6 -35.56 -17.76 47.76
C ARG A 6 -36.19 -18.89 48.56
N ASP A 7 -36.10 -18.80 49.89
CA ASP A 7 -36.83 -19.64 50.83
C ASP A 7 -37.46 -18.74 51.91
N ASP A 8 -38.77 -18.92 52.17
CA ASP A 8 -39.56 -18.06 53.07
C ASP A 8 -39.25 -18.31 54.56
N ARG A 9 -38.28 -19.19 54.88
CA ARG A 9 -37.76 -19.40 56.25
C ARG A 9 -36.23 -19.49 56.23
N LYS A 10 -35.59 -18.35 56.04
CA LYS A 10 -34.13 -18.16 56.03
C LYS A 10 -33.49 -18.51 57.39
N PHE A 11 -33.09 -19.76 57.56
CA PHE A 11 -32.00 -20.15 58.45
C PHE A 11 -30.90 -20.76 57.59
N MET A 12 -29.72 -20.14 57.57
CA MET A 12 -28.51 -20.79 57.06
C MET A 12 -28.13 -21.90 58.04
N THR A 13 -28.73 -23.08 57.89
CA THR A 13 -28.38 -24.21 58.75
C THR A 13 -27.01 -24.71 58.33
N MET A 14 -26.08 -24.82 59.28
CA MET A 14 -24.72 -25.31 59.05
C MET A 14 -24.67 -26.75 58.54
N THR A 15 -25.77 -27.49 58.66
CA THR A 15 -25.88 -28.90 58.28
C THR A 15 -27.30 -29.19 57.81
N GLU A 16 -27.43 -29.81 56.65
CA GLU A 16 -28.70 -30.36 56.18
C GLU A 16 -28.84 -31.79 56.72
N ASP A 17 -29.93 -32.08 57.42
CA ASP A 17 -30.20 -33.41 57.97
C ASP A 17 -31.24 -34.14 57.11
N PHE A 18 -30.89 -35.34 56.65
CA PHE A 18 -31.73 -36.17 55.80
C PHE A 18 -31.94 -37.53 56.48
N TRP A 19 -33.17 -37.83 56.86
CA TRP A 19 -33.54 -39.14 57.40
C TRP A 19 -34.40 -39.92 56.40
N ILE A 20 -33.94 -41.12 56.04
CA ILE A 20 -34.67 -42.02 55.13
C ILE A 20 -34.76 -43.40 55.78
N PRO A 21 -35.97 -43.93 56.03
CA PRO A 21 -36.13 -45.24 56.63
C PRO A 21 -35.64 -46.33 55.69
N ARG A 22 -34.76 -47.20 56.18
CA ARG A 22 -34.33 -48.42 55.48
C ARG A 22 -35.01 -49.62 56.13
N ARG A 23 -35.61 -50.50 55.32
CA ARG A 23 -36.01 -51.83 55.79
C ARG A 23 -34.77 -52.71 55.88
N GLU A 24 -34.66 -53.52 56.94
CA GLU A 24 -33.48 -54.35 57.21
C GLU A 24 -32.98 -55.07 55.95
N GLY A 25 -31.67 -54.94 55.69
CA GLY A 25 -30.95 -55.66 54.64
C GLY A 25 -30.94 -55.04 53.24
N GLY A 26 -31.74 -54.02 52.94
CA GLY A 26 -31.83 -53.43 51.59
C GLY A 26 -31.01 -52.15 51.40
N LYS A 27 -30.06 -52.14 50.45
CA LYS A 27 -29.38 -50.90 49.96
C LYS A 27 -30.22 -50.08 48.97
N GLY A 28 -31.54 -50.29 48.92
CA GLY A 28 -32.41 -49.77 47.85
C GLY A 28 -32.62 -48.25 47.84
N THR A 29 -32.40 -47.56 48.96
CA THR A 29 -32.53 -46.10 49.06
C THR A 29 -31.21 -45.47 49.49
N GLU A 30 -30.43 -45.00 48.51
CA GLU A 30 -29.17 -44.26 48.70
C GLU A 30 -29.24 -42.87 48.05
N ILE A 31 -28.58 -41.90 48.69
CA ILE A 31 -28.39 -40.57 48.14
C ILE A 31 -27.06 -40.62 47.40
N THR A 32 -27.10 -40.59 46.08
CA THR A 32 -25.90 -40.39 45.26
C THR A 32 -25.84 -38.93 44.82
N THR A 33 -24.74 -38.27 45.14
CA THR A 33 -24.48 -36.92 44.61
C THR A 33 -23.99 -37.05 43.18
N LEU A 34 -24.58 -36.29 42.27
CA LEU A 34 -24.05 -36.17 40.92
C LEU A 34 -22.77 -35.33 40.97
N PRO A 35 -21.72 -35.69 40.20
CA PRO A 35 -20.50 -34.91 40.17
C PRO A 35 -20.81 -33.48 39.77
N ALA A 36 -20.34 -32.51 40.57
CA ALA A 36 -20.42 -31.11 40.23
C ALA A 36 -19.60 -30.82 38.96
N GLY A 37 -20.03 -29.87 38.13
CA GLY A 37 -19.41 -29.58 36.84
C GLY A 37 -17.91 -29.25 36.97
N ALA A 38 -17.06 -30.23 36.69
CA ALA A 38 -15.61 -30.14 36.90
C ALA A 38 -14.86 -29.43 35.75
N ASN A 39 -15.51 -29.20 34.61
CA ASN A 39 -14.84 -28.76 33.38
C ASN A 39 -15.25 -27.37 32.88
N LEU A 40 -15.76 -26.48 33.76
CA LEU A 40 -16.14 -25.12 33.36
C LEU A 40 -14.96 -24.21 32.96
N GLY A 41 -13.71 -24.67 33.12
CA GLY A 41 -12.50 -23.91 32.79
C GLY A 41 -11.86 -24.24 31.43
N GLN A 42 -12.29 -25.30 30.74
CA GLN A 42 -11.73 -25.67 29.43
C GLN A 42 -12.46 -24.93 28.33
N MET A 43 -12.01 -23.71 28.04
CA MET A 43 -12.58 -22.87 26.97
C MET A 43 -11.92 -23.12 25.60
N ASP A 44 -10.94 -24.02 25.53
CA ASP A 44 -10.16 -24.31 24.32
C ASP A 44 -11.03 -24.81 23.17
N ASP A 45 -12.01 -25.67 23.46
CA ASP A 45 -12.95 -26.17 22.45
C ASP A 45 -13.83 -25.04 21.90
N VAL A 46 -14.30 -24.14 22.76
CA VAL A 46 -15.11 -22.99 22.37
C VAL A 46 -14.29 -22.03 21.49
N LEU A 47 -13.05 -21.75 21.88
CA LEU A 47 -12.11 -20.93 21.10
C LEU A 47 -11.79 -21.59 19.74
N TYR A 48 -11.68 -22.92 19.68
CA TYR A 48 -11.49 -23.65 18.45
C TYR A 48 -12.67 -23.46 17.48
N PHE A 49 -13.91 -23.65 17.96
CA PHE A 49 -15.10 -23.44 17.13
C PHE A 49 -15.27 -21.98 16.71
N GLN A 50 -14.96 -21.02 17.59
CA GLN A 50 -14.96 -19.60 17.27
C GLN A 50 -13.97 -19.29 16.13
N LYS A 51 -12.73 -19.78 16.21
CA LYS A 51 -11.72 -19.58 15.16
C LYS A 51 -12.17 -20.19 13.82
N ARG A 52 -12.76 -21.39 13.84
CA ARG A 52 -13.30 -22.02 12.62
C ARG A 52 -14.49 -21.26 12.03
N LEU A 53 -15.36 -20.72 12.88
CA LEU A 53 -16.46 -19.86 12.45
C LEU A 53 -15.92 -18.61 11.76
N TYR A 54 -14.95 -17.93 12.35
CA TYR A 54 -14.33 -16.74 11.77
C TYR A 54 -13.68 -17.02 10.41
N GLN A 55 -12.98 -18.15 10.28
CA GLN A 55 -12.41 -18.57 8.98
C GLN A 55 -13.49 -18.85 7.93
N SER A 56 -14.67 -19.33 8.33
CA SER A 56 -15.77 -19.62 7.40
C SER A 56 -16.45 -18.36 6.85
N LEU A 57 -16.38 -17.24 7.59
CA LEU A 57 -17.08 -15.99 7.26
C LEU A 57 -16.43 -15.20 6.11
N HIS A 58 -15.31 -15.65 5.55
CA HIS A 58 -14.56 -14.94 4.49
C HIS A 58 -14.12 -13.51 4.87
N VAL A 59 -14.15 -13.19 6.17
CA VAL A 59 -13.67 -11.93 6.74
C VAL A 59 -12.23 -12.14 7.23
N PRO A 60 -11.31 -11.18 7.03
CA PRO A 60 -9.95 -11.26 7.56
C PRO A 60 -9.94 -11.47 9.08
N VAL A 61 -9.11 -12.41 9.55
CA VAL A 61 -9.04 -12.75 10.98
C VAL A 61 -8.50 -11.58 11.80
N THR A 62 -7.67 -10.73 11.18
CA THR A 62 -7.18 -9.46 11.74
C THR A 62 -8.28 -8.47 12.11
N ARG A 63 -9.46 -8.53 11.46
CA ARG A 63 -10.62 -7.70 11.81
C ARG A 63 -11.39 -8.24 13.02
N LEU A 64 -11.28 -9.54 13.30
CA LEU A 64 -12.08 -10.26 14.29
C LEU A 64 -11.32 -10.58 15.57
N ASN A 65 -10.00 -10.72 15.49
CA ASN A 65 -9.13 -10.93 16.64
C ASN A 65 -8.52 -9.59 17.07
N SER A 66 -9.04 -9.01 18.14
CA SER A 66 -8.53 -7.78 18.76
C SER A 66 -7.25 -7.97 19.58
N GLU A 67 -6.80 -9.22 19.81
CA GLU A 67 -5.59 -9.50 20.59
C GLU A 67 -4.30 -9.09 19.88
N GLN A 68 -4.30 -9.07 18.54
CA GLN A 68 -3.26 -8.38 17.79
C GLN A 68 -3.65 -6.91 17.72
N GLY A 69 -3.10 -6.11 18.64
CA GLY A 69 -3.26 -4.67 18.66
C GLY A 69 -3.03 -4.12 17.26
N PHE A 70 -4.06 -3.47 16.71
CA PHE A 70 -4.05 -2.84 15.41
C PHE A 70 -2.87 -1.85 15.36
N SER A 71 -1.77 -2.24 14.71
CA SER A 71 -0.57 -1.40 14.57
C SER A 71 -0.82 -0.39 13.45
N LEU A 72 -1.66 0.59 13.76
CA LEU A 72 -1.91 1.73 12.89
C LEU A 72 -0.58 2.48 12.67
N GLY A 73 0.11 2.20 11.57
CA GLY A 73 1.32 2.94 11.18
C GLY A 73 2.45 2.14 10.53
N ARG A 74 2.34 0.81 10.34
CA ARG A 74 3.32 0.06 9.52
C ARG A 74 2.65 -0.47 8.25
N SER A 75 2.98 0.15 7.11
CA SER A 75 2.48 -0.19 5.76
C SER A 75 2.70 -1.65 5.34
N ALA A 76 3.56 -2.39 6.05
CA ALA A 76 3.72 -3.84 5.87
C ALA A 76 2.47 -4.68 6.23
N GLU A 77 1.42 -4.08 6.78
CA GLU A 77 0.16 -4.73 7.15
C GLU A 77 -0.95 -4.66 6.08
N ILE A 78 -0.66 -4.24 4.84
CA ILE A 78 -1.53 -4.61 3.70
C ILE A 78 -1.41 -6.12 3.49
N THR A 79 -2.12 -6.87 4.31
CA THR A 79 -2.10 -8.32 4.28
C THR A 79 -2.75 -8.78 2.97
N ARG A 80 -2.21 -9.87 2.41
CA ARG A 80 -2.84 -10.61 1.30
C ARG A 80 -4.32 -10.91 1.58
N GLU A 81 -4.69 -11.04 2.85
CA GLU A 81 -6.05 -11.26 3.32
C GLU A 81 -6.97 -10.06 3.05
N GLU A 82 -6.52 -8.83 3.30
CA GLU A 82 -7.30 -7.62 3.01
C GLU A 82 -7.54 -7.45 1.51
N LEU A 83 -6.52 -7.76 0.68
CA LEU A 83 -6.66 -7.73 -0.78
C LEU A 83 -7.64 -8.81 -1.28
N ARG A 84 -7.63 -9.99 -0.66
CA ARG A 84 -8.62 -11.04 -0.95
C ARG A 84 -10.04 -10.61 -0.54
N PHE A 85 -10.17 -9.94 0.60
CA PHE A 85 -11.45 -9.42 1.08
C PHE A 85 -12.00 -8.31 0.19
N SER A 86 -11.17 -7.35 -0.22
CA SER A 86 -11.56 -6.32 -1.20
C SER A 86 -12.08 -6.94 -2.51
N LYS A 87 -11.36 -7.92 -3.08
CA LYS A 87 -11.83 -8.66 -4.27
C LYS A 87 -13.12 -9.46 -4.03
N PHE A 88 -13.37 -9.91 -2.79
CA PHE A 88 -14.62 -10.56 -2.42
C PHE A 88 -15.78 -9.56 -2.39
N VAL A 89 -15.59 -8.41 -1.75
CA VAL A 89 -16.57 -7.30 -1.72
C VAL A 89 -16.86 -6.80 -3.14
N ASP A 90 -15.85 -6.65 -3.99
CA ASP A 90 -16.05 -6.21 -5.37
C ASP A 90 -16.85 -7.21 -6.20
N ARG A 91 -16.67 -8.52 -5.96
CA ARG A 91 -17.54 -9.54 -6.57
C ARG A 91 -18.98 -9.46 -6.08
N LEU A 92 -19.21 -9.16 -4.80
CA LEU A 92 -20.56 -8.92 -4.28
C LEU A 92 -21.17 -7.66 -4.90
N ARG A 93 -20.40 -6.58 -5.01
CA ARG A 93 -20.81 -5.33 -5.66
C ARG A 93 -21.20 -5.56 -7.12
N MET A 94 -20.42 -6.31 -7.90
CA MET A 94 -20.77 -6.64 -9.29
C MET A 94 -22.12 -7.38 -9.40
N LYS A 95 -22.39 -8.32 -8.50
CA LYS A 95 -23.70 -9.01 -8.45
C LYS A 95 -24.82 -8.07 -8.04
N PHE A 96 -24.56 -7.20 -7.07
CA PHE A 96 -25.52 -6.21 -6.59
C PHE A 96 -25.82 -5.13 -7.66
N SER A 97 -24.84 -4.76 -8.49
CA SER A 97 -25.01 -3.81 -9.60
C SER A 97 -26.04 -4.29 -10.62
N VAL A 98 -26.23 -5.60 -10.79
CA VAL A 98 -27.25 -6.14 -11.71
C VAL A 98 -28.65 -5.66 -11.32
N LEU A 99 -28.95 -5.61 -10.02
CA LEU A 99 -30.23 -5.10 -9.53
C LEU A 99 -30.46 -3.64 -9.94
N PHE A 100 -29.43 -2.80 -9.82
CA PHE A 100 -29.54 -1.40 -10.25
C PHE A 100 -29.64 -1.26 -11.78
N LYS A 101 -28.92 -2.09 -12.55
CA LYS A 101 -29.06 -2.13 -14.02
C LYS A 101 -30.49 -2.46 -14.44
N GLU A 102 -31.09 -3.48 -13.83
CA GLU A 102 -32.46 -3.89 -14.16
C GLU A 102 -33.50 -2.85 -13.74
N ALA A 103 -33.36 -2.28 -12.54
CA ALA A 103 -34.25 -1.23 -12.04
C ALA A 103 -34.19 0.03 -12.92
N LEU A 104 -32.97 0.48 -13.25
CA LEU A 104 -32.75 1.62 -14.14
C LEU A 104 -33.30 1.35 -15.54
N GLY A 105 -33.08 0.14 -16.08
CA GLY A 105 -33.57 -0.22 -17.41
C GLY A 105 -35.08 -0.20 -17.52
N LYS A 106 -35.79 -0.78 -16.54
CA LYS A 106 -37.26 -0.71 -16.49
C LYS A 106 -37.75 0.73 -16.42
N GLN A 107 -37.11 1.58 -15.60
CA GLN A 107 -37.51 2.96 -15.45
C GLN A 107 -37.31 3.79 -16.72
N LEU A 108 -36.22 3.57 -17.47
CA LEU A 108 -35.93 4.29 -18.72
C LEU A 108 -36.94 3.97 -19.82
N VAL A 109 -37.35 2.69 -19.91
CA VAL A 109 -38.38 2.24 -20.87
C VAL A 109 -39.75 2.79 -20.50
N LEU A 110 -40.13 2.74 -19.21
CA LEU A 110 -41.41 3.28 -18.74
C LEU A 110 -41.54 4.80 -18.95
N LYS A 111 -40.43 5.53 -18.83
CA LYS A 111 -40.40 6.97 -19.11
C LYS A 111 -40.31 7.31 -20.60
N GLY A 112 -40.13 6.31 -21.48
CA GLY A 112 -40.01 6.53 -22.93
C GLY A 112 -38.74 7.26 -23.35
N ILE A 113 -37.68 7.23 -22.54
CA ILE A 113 -36.40 7.89 -22.86
C ILE A 113 -35.57 7.00 -23.82
N VAL A 114 -35.70 5.68 -23.70
CA VAL A 114 -34.91 4.69 -24.43
C VAL A 114 -35.84 3.60 -24.97
N ALA A 115 -35.64 3.17 -26.20
CA ALA A 115 -36.34 2.03 -26.79
C ALA A 115 -35.84 0.70 -26.21
N GLN A 116 -36.69 -0.32 -26.14
CA GLN A 116 -36.35 -1.63 -25.57
C GLN A 116 -35.14 -2.29 -26.26
N GLU A 117 -34.96 -2.03 -27.56
CA GLU A 117 -33.90 -2.59 -28.40
C GLU A 117 -32.52 -1.98 -28.09
N GLU A 118 -32.48 -0.68 -27.77
CA GLU A 118 -31.24 0.07 -27.46
C GLU A 118 -30.76 -0.13 -26.02
N LEU A 119 -31.65 -0.62 -25.14
CA LEU A 119 -31.38 -0.78 -23.72
C LEU A 119 -30.17 -1.69 -23.47
N THR A 120 -30.04 -2.77 -24.25
CA THR A 120 -28.95 -3.75 -24.07
C THR A 120 -27.59 -3.13 -24.40
N GLU A 121 -27.51 -2.34 -25.46
CA GLU A 121 -26.26 -1.67 -25.86
C GLU A 121 -25.85 -0.61 -24.85
N ILE A 122 -26.79 0.20 -24.36
CA ILE A 122 -26.53 1.25 -23.36
C ILE A 122 -26.09 0.62 -22.04
N MET A 123 -26.80 -0.40 -21.55
CA MET A 123 -26.49 -1.04 -20.27
C MET A 123 -25.17 -1.81 -20.25
N SER A 124 -24.64 -2.18 -21.43
CA SER A 124 -23.31 -2.78 -21.57
C SER A 124 -22.19 -1.77 -21.28
N LYS A 125 -22.42 -0.49 -21.59
CA LYS A 125 -21.47 0.61 -21.39
C LYS A 125 -21.54 1.21 -19.99
N VAL A 126 -22.67 1.04 -19.29
CA VAL A 126 -22.87 1.54 -17.93
C VAL A 126 -22.09 0.69 -16.92
N LYS A 127 -21.21 1.35 -16.16
CA LYS A 127 -20.52 0.78 -15.00
C LYS A 127 -20.93 1.57 -13.76
N PHE A 128 -21.19 0.86 -12.66
CA PHE A 128 -21.44 1.47 -11.37
C PHE A 128 -20.12 1.61 -10.63
N ASP A 129 -19.77 2.84 -10.30
CA ASP A 129 -18.65 3.11 -9.41
C ASP A 129 -19.13 3.15 -7.96
N TYR A 130 -18.43 2.43 -7.09
CA TYR A 130 -18.78 2.34 -5.68
C TYR A 130 -17.76 3.14 -4.89
N VAL A 131 -18.24 4.01 -4.00
CA VAL A 131 -17.38 4.74 -3.07
C VAL A 131 -16.61 3.74 -2.22
N GLN A 132 -15.28 3.84 -2.28
CA GLN A 132 -14.36 3.09 -1.44
C GLN A 132 -13.87 4.01 -0.31
N ASP A 133 -13.52 3.43 0.83
CA ASP A 133 -12.86 4.19 1.90
C ASP A 133 -11.52 4.71 1.36
N GLY A 134 -11.35 6.03 1.40
CA GLY A 134 -10.17 6.71 0.85
C GLY A 134 -8.89 6.32 1.58
N TYR A 135 -8.97 6.07 2.89
CA TYR A 135 -7.78 5.91 3.73
C TYR A 135 -6.92 4.70 3.34
N PHE A 136 -7.54 3.54 3.05
CA PHE A 136 -6.78 2.34 2.68
C PHE A 136 -6.23 2.43 1.24
N THR A 137 -7.00 3.04 0.34
CA THR A 137 -6.59 3.23 -1.06
C THR A 137 -5.40 4.19 -1.13
N GLU A 138 -5.48 5.30 -0.41
CA GLU A 138 -4.42 6.30 -0.30
C GLU A 138 -3.15 5.72 0.34
N LEU A 139 -3.28 4.96 1.44
CA LEU A 139 -2.15 4.27 2.06
C LEU A 139 -1.45 3.32 1.07
N LYS A 140 -2.23 2.54 0.32
CA LYS A 140 -1.70 1.60 -0.68
C LYS A 140 -1.00 2.35 -1.82
N GLU A 141 -1.57 3.44 -2.30
CA GLU A 141 -0.97 4.26 -3.37
C GLU A 141 0.33 4.90 -2.90
N SER A 142 0.35 5.45 -1.69
CA SER A 142 1.55 6.03 -1.06
C SER A 142 2.68 5.00 -0.91
N GLU A 143 2.36 3.78 -0.50
CA GLU A 143 3.34 2.70 -0.41
C GLU A 143 3.88 2.27 -1.79
N ILE A 144 2.99 2.13 -2.78
CA ILE A 144 3.37 1.81 -4.16
C ILE A 144 4.30 2.89 -4.72
N ILE A 145 3.97 4.17 -4.53
CA ILE A 145 4.78 5.30 -5.00
C ILE A 145 6.14 5.28 -4.30
N THR A 146 6.17 5.11 -2.98
CA THR A 146 7.43 5.03 -2.22
C THR A 146 8.32 3.89 -2.72
N ASN A 147 7.75 2.71 -2.96
CA ASN A 147 8.49 1.57 -3.52
C ASN A 147 8.99 1.83 -4.94
N ARG A 148 8.18 2.47 -5.79
CA ARG A 148 8.59 2.87 -7.15
C ARG A 148 9.73 3.87 -7.12
N VAL A 149 9.64 4.91 -6.30
CA VAL A 149 10.69 5.93 -6.13
C VAL A 149 11.98 5.32 -5.61
N ASN A 150 11.90 4.45 -4.60
CA ASN A 150 13.07 3.71 -4.10
C ASN A 150 13.71 2.83 -5.17
N THR A 151 12.90 2.20 -6.03
CA THR A 151 13.40 1.42 -7.17
C THR A 151 14.12 2.31 -8.18
N VAL A 152 13.56 3.48 -8.51
CA VAL A 152 14.21 4.46 -9.41
C VAL A 152 15.54 4.95 -8.83
N LYS A 153 15.58 5.29 -7.54
CA LYS A 153 16.79 5.72 -6.86
C LYS A 153 17.91 4.66 -6.94
N ASN A 154 17.58 3.39 -6.76
CA ASN A 154 18.54 2.29 -6.89
C ASN A 154 18.96 2.04 -8.35
N MET A 155 18.18 2.50 -9.32
CA MET A 155 18.46 2.36 -10.75
C MET A 155 19.17 3.57 -11.34
N GLU A 156 19.32 4.68 -10.60
CA GLU A 156 19.79 5.98 -11.08
C GLU A 156 21.13 5.88 -11.84
N ASP A 157 22.10 5.17 -11.27
CA ASP A 157 23.43 4.96 -11.89
C ASP A 157 23.38 4.14 -13.19
N MET A 158 22.30 3.40 -13.43
CA MET A 158 22.10 2.58 -14.62
C MET A 158 21.29 3.31 -15.71
N ILE A 159 20.71 4.47 -15.39
CA ILE A 159 19.92 5.29 -16.32
C ILE A 159 20.88 5.97 -17.30
N GLY A 160 20.67 5.74 -18.59
CA GLY A 160 21.52 6.25 -19.68
C GLY A 160 22.61 5.29 -20.14
N VAL A 161 23.01 4.31 -19.33
CA VAL A 161 23.95 3.24 -19.72
C VAL A 161 23.21 1.97 -20.13
N TYR A 162 22.32 1.46 -19.26
CA TYR A 162 21.60 0.20 -19.50
C TYR A 162 20.09 0.40 -19.73
N TYR A 163 19.50 1.42 -19.10
CA TYR A 163 18.07 1.70 -19.20
C TYR A 163 17.83 3.11 -19.73
N SER A 164 16.87 3.26 -20.65
CA SER A 164 16.44 4.59 -21.11
C SER A 164 15.56 5.28 -20.08
N ARG A 165 15.59 6.61 -20.04
CA ARG A 165 14.71 7.41 -19.16
C ARG A 165 13.22 7.10 -19.39
N ASN A 166 12.85 6.91 -20.66
CA ASN A 166 11.48 6.55 -21.04
C ASN A 166 11.09 5.14 -20.53
N PHE A 167 12.01 4.18 -20.57
CA PHE A 167 11.78 2.85 -19.99
C PHE A 167 11.47 2.92 -18.49
N VAL A 168 12.23 3.72 -17.73
CA VAL A 168 12.02 3.89 -16.30
C VAL A 168 10.66 4.54 -16.02
N ARG A 169 10.32 5.62 -16.73
CA ARG A 169 9.02 6.31 -16.60
C ARG A 169 7.82 5.39 -16.88
N LYS A 170 7.84 4.65 -18.00
CA LYS A 170 6.72 3.79 -18.39
C LYS A 170 6.65 2.47 -17.61
N LYS A 171 7.80 1.83 -17.32
CA LYS A 171 7.81 0.47 -16.73
C LYS A 171 7.97 0.45 -15.22
N VAL A 172 8.79 1.33 -14.65
CA VAL A 172 9.04 1.40 -13.20
C VAL A 172 8.00 2.30 -12.54
N LEU A 173 7.85 3.55 -13.01
CA LEU A 173 6.90 4.50 -12.44
C LEU A 173 5.45 4.25 -12.88
N ARG A 174 5.24 3.55 -13.99
CA ARG A 174 3.90 3.20 -14.56
C ARG A 174 3.07 4.43 -14.92
N LEU A 175 3.73 5.45 -15.44
CA LEU A 175 3.09 6.65 -15.98
C LEU A 175 2.47 6.35 -17.35
N SER A 176 1.32 6.96 -17.65
CA SER A 176 0.77 6.94 -19.00
C SER A 176 1.54 7.91 -19.90
N ASP A 177 1.30 7.82 -21.22
CA ASP A 177 1.97 8.69 -22.18
C ASP A 177 1.50 10.14 -22.00
N ASP A 178 0.21 10.34 -21.74
CA ASP A 178 -0.41 11.63 -21.43
C ASP A 178 0.17 12.22 -20.13
N ASP A 179 0.36 11.41 -19.08
CA ASP A 179 0.95 11.88 -17.81
C ASP A 179 2.40 12.36 -18.01
N ILE A 180 3.15 11.69 -18.90
CA ILE A 180 4.55 12.05 -19.18
C ILE A 180 4.60 13.39 -19.92
N GLU A 181 3.74 13.59 -20.92
CA GLU A 181 3.67 14.84 -21.67
C GLU A 181 3.27 16.01 -20.77
N GLN A 182 2.24 15.83 -19.94
CA GLN A 182 1.81 16.84 -18.98
C GLN A 182 2.92 17.19 -17.98
N MET A 183 3.61 16.19 -17.41
CA MET A 183 4.72 16.45 -16.50
C MET A 183 5.91 17.14 -17.19
N GLU A 184 6.17 16.86 -18.47
CA GLU A 184 7.22 17.56 -19.21
C GLU A 184 6.84 19.02 -19.48
N GLU A 185 5.58 19.30 -19.78
CA GLU A 185 5.05 20.66 -19.89
C GLU A 185 5.19 21.40 -18.56
N GLU A 186 4.71 20.82 -17.46
CA GLU A 186 4.82 21.40 -16.10
C GLU A 186 6.28 21.65 -15.68
N ASN A 187 7.20 20.72 -15.97
CA ASN A 187 8.62 20.89 -15.67
C ASN A 187 9.28 21.98 -16.52
N ASN A 188 8.84 22.15 -17.78
CA ASN A 188 9.34 23.19 -18.65
C ASN A 188 8.80 24.57 -18.26
N GLU A 189 7.60 24.66 -17.68
CA GLU A 189 7.03 25.90 -17.17
C GLU A 189 7.57 26.31 -15.79
N ASP A 190 8.20 25.38 -15.06
CA ASP A 190 8.75 25.67 -13.73
C ASP A 190 10.00 26.58 -13.82
N PRO A 191 9.93 27.84 -13.32
CA PRO A 191 11.02 28.81 -13.44
C PRO A 191 12.28 28.39 -12.68
N ILE A 192 12.19 27.49 -11.69
CA ILE A 192 13.35 27.00 -10.94
C ILE A 192 14.17 26.03 -11.80
N LEU A 193 13.52 25.17 -12.56
CA LEU A 193 14.16 24.22 -13.49
C LEU A 193 14.79 24.96 -14.67
N GLN A 194 14.13 26.00 -15.18
CA GLN A 194 14.72 26.87 -16.21
C GLN A 194 15.97 27.59 -15.71
N GLN A 195 15.94 28.18 -14.51
CA GLN A 195 17.12 28.84 -13.92
C GLN A 195 18.26 27.87 -13.64
N GLN A 196 17.97 26.63 -13.24
CA GLN A 196 18.98 25.60 -13.03
C GLN A 196 19.60 25.13 -14.35
N ALA A 197 18.80 24.99 -15.41
CA ALA A 197 19.30 24.68 -16.74
C ALA A 197 20.20 25.81 -17.28
N GLU A 198 19.77 27.07 -17.15
CA GLU A 198 20.57 28.24 -17.54
C GLU A 198 21.86 28.38 -16.73
N GLN A 199 21.84 28.06 -15.43
CA GLN A 199 23.05 28.05 -14.59
C GLN A 199 24.02 26.94 -14.97
N GLN A 200 23.52 25.74 -15.29
CA GLN A 200 24.36 24.62 -15.74
C GLN A 200 24.98 24.89 -17.12
N ASP A 201 24.21 25.47 -18.04
CA ASP A 201 24.70 25.87 -19.36
C ASP A 201 25.74 27.00 -19.25
N ALA A 202 25.51 27.99 -18.36
CA ALA A 202 26.46 29.06 -18.09
C ALA A 202 27.76 28.57 -17.42
N GLU A 203 27.68 27.59 -16.50
CA GLU A 203 28.85 26.95 -15.89
C GLU A 203 29.64 26.12 -16.90
N ALA A 204 28.96 25.38 -17.79
CA ALA A 204 29.59 24.62 -18.86
C ALA A 204 30.34 25.51 -19.85
N ASP A 205 29.73 26.62 -20.26
CA ASP A 205 30.35 27.62 -21.15
C ASP A 205 31.56 28.30 -20.47
N MET A 206 31.46 28.63 -19.17
CA MET A 206 32.59 29.18 -18.41
C MET A 206 33.75 28.19 -18.32
N GLN A 207 33.48 26.91 -18.06
CA GLN A 207 34.52 25.88 -18.02
C GLN A 207 35.17 25.68 -19.39
N GLN A 208 34.40 25.71 -20.47
CA GLN A 208 34.93 25.57 -21.82
C GLN A 208 35.78 26.78 -22.24
N GLN A 209 35.39 28.00 -21.86
CA GLN A 209 36.20 29.20 -22.06
C GLN A 209 37.50 29.17 -21.22
N GLN A 210 37.44 28.73 -19.97
CA GLN A 210 38.64 28.58 -19.14
C GLN A 210 39.61 27.57 -19.73
N MET A 211 39.11 26.42 -20.21
CA MET A 211 39.93 25.40 -20.85
C MET A 211 40.59 25.93 -22.14
N ASN A 212 39.85 26.69 -22.95
CA ASN A 212 40.39 27.31 -24.16
C ASN A 212 41.43 28.41 -23.86
N MET A 213 41.20 29.25 -22.86
CA MET A 213 42.18 30.25 -22.41
C MET A 213 43.46 29.58 -21.90
N GLN A 214 43.34 28.50 -21.13
CA GLN A 214 44.49 27.78 -20.61
C GLN A 214 45.30 27.12 -21.73
N MET A 215 44.63 26.55 -22.74
CA MET A 215 45.28 26.06 -23.97
C MET A 215 46.02 27.17 -24.73
N GLN A 216 45.41 28.35 -24.88
CA GLN A 216 46.07 29.50 -25.52
C GLN A 216 47.30 29.98 -24.73
N GLN A 217 47.22 30.02 -23.41
CA GLN A 217 48.35 30.41 -22.56
C GLN A 217 49.50 29.40 -22.67
N VAL A 218 49.20 28.09 -22.68
CA VAL A 218 50.23 27.06 -22.87
C VAL A 218 50.86 27.16 -24.25
N GLN A 219 50.08 27.41 -25.31
CA GLN A 219 50.61 27.61 -26.66
C GLN A 219 51.46 28.88 -26.77
N ALA A 220 51.04 29.99 -26.15
CA ALA A 220 51.80 31.24 -26.13
C ALA A 220 53.10 31.11 -25.32
N GLN A 221 53.09 30.35 -24.22
CA GLN A 221 54.29 30.05 -23.43
C GLN A 221 55.27 29.21 -24.27
N GLN A 222 54.78 28.16 -24.94
CA GLN A 222 55.61 27.33 -25.83
C GLN A 222 56.19 28.12 -27.01
N GLN A 223 55.46 29.13 -27.53
CA GLN A 223 55.97 30.01 -28.59
C GLN A 223 57.04 30.97 -28.06
N LYS A 224 56.83 31.56 -26.87
CA LYS A 224 57.84 32.42 -26.22
C LYS A 224 59.10 31.64 -25.85
N ASP A 225 58.96 30.41 -25.36
CA ASP A 225 60.08 29.54 -25.03
C ASP A 225 60.87 29.16 -26.30
N LYS A 226 60.18 28.93 -27.43
CA LYS A 226 60.81 28.71 -28.74
C LYS A 226 61.52 29.96 -29.28
N GLU A 227 60.92 31.15 -29.14
CA GLU A 227 61.53 32.42 -29.54
C GLU A 227 62.75 32.78 -28.67
N GLU A 228 62.69 32.50 -27.36
CA GLU A 228 63.80 32.71 -26.43
C GLU A 228 64.96 31.74 -26.73
N GLN A 229 64.66 30.47 -27.05
CA GLN A 229 65.67 29.51 -27.52
C GLN A 229 66.29 29.95 -28.85
N ALA A 230 65.50 30.46 -29.80
CA ALA A 230 66.01 30.98 -31.07
C ALA A 230 66.86 32.26 -30.90
N ARG A 231 66.51 33.14 -29.94
CA ARG A 231 67.33 34.30 -29.57
C ARG A 231 68.66 33.88 -28.94
N LYS A 232 68.65 32.93 -28.00
CA LYS A 232 69.87 32.39 -27.38
C LYS A 232 70.78 31.69 -28.39
N GLN A 233 70.21 31.00 -29.39
CA GLN A 233 70.97 30.45 -30.52
C GLN A 233 71.60 31.55 -31.38
N ARG A 234 70.85 32.60 -31.74
CA ARG A 234 71.40 33.75 -32.51
C ARG A 234 72.47 34.53 -31.74
N GLU A 235 72.35 34.65 -30.42
CA GLU A 235 73.39 35.27 -29.57
C GLU A 235 74.62 34.38 -29.40
N ALA A 236 74.45 33.05 -29.42
CA ALA A 236 75.58 32.11 -29.42
C ALA A 236 76.36 32.16 -30.74
N ASP A 237 75.66 32.27 -31.88
CA ASP A 237 76.27 32.35 -33.20
C ASP A 237 77.02 33.68 -33.42
N MET A 238 76.55 34.79 -32.83
CA MET A 238 77.25 36.08 -32.87
C MET A 238 78.49 36.16 -31.97
N LYS A 239 78.66 35.25 -31.00
CA LYS A 239 79.86 35.17 -30.15
C LYS A 239 80.96 34.25 -30.72
N GLN A 240 80.75 33.67 -31.90
CA GLN A 240 81.72 32.80 -32.59
C GLN A 240 82.38 33.44 -33.83
N VAL A 241 82.26 34.76 -34.01
CA VAL A 241 83.01 35.55 -35.02
C VAL A 241 83.80 36.64 -34.31
#